data_AF-E7GKG4-F1
#
_entry.id   AF-E7GKG4-F1
#
_cell.length_a   1.000
_cell.length_b   1.000
_cell.length_c   1.000
_cell.angle_alpha   90.00
_cell.angle_beta   90.00
_cell.angle_gamma   90.00
#
_symmetry.space_group_name_H-M   'P 1'
#
loop_
_entity.id
_entity.type
_entity.pdbx_description
1 polymer ?
#
loop_
_entity_poly.entity_id
_entity_poly.type
_entity_poly.pdbx_seq_one_letter_code
_entity_poly.pdbx_strand_id
1 'polypeptide(L)' 'MEFIEFTAQTKMSGVNLENGLMLRKGAGEAIREFVVSKNGKIPADLDGIVENISKLGGTPLTVCADNRIYGVSI' A
#
# COMPACT_ATOMS: atom_id res chain seq x y z
N MET A 1 12.25 -9.35 13.25
CA MET A 1 11.10 -8.98 12.38
C MET A 1 10.05 -8.27 13.23
N GLU A 2 9.42 -7.20 12.74
CA GLU A 2 8.48 -6.36 13.52
C GLU A 2 7.17 -6.18 12.76
N PHE A 3 6.04 -6.59 13.36
CA PHE A 3 4.72 -6.42 12.77
C PHE A 3 4.13 -5.06 13.12
N ILE A 4 3.51 -4.42 12.14
CA ILE A 4 2.76 -3.17 12.31
C ILE A 4 1.29 -3.50 12.15
N GLU A 5 0.56 -3.38 13.26
CA GLU A 5 -0.89 -3.58 13.27
C GLU A 5 -1.61 -2.52 12.44
N PHE A 6 -2.77 -2.90 11.93
CA PHE A 6 -3.63 -1.96 11.24
C PHE A 6 -4.14 -0.88 12.21
N THR A 7 -4.04 0.38 11.81
CA THR A 7 -4.69 1.47 12.53
C THR A 7 -5.57 2.29 11.58
N ALA A 8 -6.73 2.73 12.06
CA ALA A 8 -7.65 3.54 11.27
C ALA A 8 -7.04 4.91 10.89
N GLN A 9 -6.13 5.43 11.70
CA GLN A 9 -5.42 6.69 11.44
C GLN A 9 -4.49 6.57 10.24
N THR A 10 -3.72 5.48 10.15
CA THR A 10 -2.76 5.28 9.05
C THR A 10 -3.39 4.56 7.85
N LYS A 11 -4.53 3.88 8.04
CA LYS A 11 -5.21 3.05 7.04
C LYS A 11 -4.31 2.00 6.38
N MET A 12 -3.27 1.55 7.10
CA MET A 12 -2.31 0.56 6.65
C MET A 12 -1.86 -0.34 7.79
N SER A 13 -1.37 -1.52 7.42
CA SER A 13 -0.61 -2.44 8.26
C SER A 13 0.64 -2.88 7.51
N GLY A 14 1.49 -3.68 8.15
CA GLY A 14 2.65 -4.22 7.47
C GLY A 14 3.62 -4.97 8.35
N VAL A 15 4.83 -5.14 7.82
CA VAL A 15 5.92 -5.79 8.54
C VAL A 15 7.27 -5.21 8.13
N ASN A 16 8.16 -5.03 9.10
CA ASN A 16 9.56 -4.71 8.87
C ASN A 16 10.37 -6.00 9.01
N LEU A 17 11.01 -6.42 7.93
CA LEU A 17 11.86 -7.60 7.89
C LEU A 17 13.25 -7.29 8.47
N GLU A 18 13.96 -8.34 8.89
CA GLU A 18 15.29 -8.21 9.52
C GLU A 18 16.37 -7.71 8.56
N ASN A 19 16.17 -7.91 7.26
CA ASN A 19 17.02 -7.37 6.21
C ASN A 19 16.74 -5.89 5.90
N GLY A 20 15.82 -5.24 6.64
CA GLY A 20 15.46 -3.83 6.47
C GLY A 20 14.30 -3.58 5.48
N LEU A 21 13.83 -4.59 4.76
CA LEU A 21 12.72 -4.46 3.82
C LEU A 21 11.41 -4.16 4.57
N MET A 22 10.71 -3.11 4.18
CA MET A 22 9.43 -2.71 4.76
C MET A 22 8.28 -3.10 3.84
N LEU A 23 7.46 -4.05 4.26
CA LEU A 23 6.24 -4.41 3.54
C LEU A 23 5.06 -3.64 4.12
N ARG A 24 4.20 -3.08 3.26
CA ARG A 24 2.96 -2.42 3.68
C ARG A 24 1.78 -2.87 2.82
N LYS A 25 0.62 -2.93 3.45
CA LYS A 25 -0.68 -3.15 2.82
C LYS A 25 -1.69 -2.18 3.42
N GLY A 26 -2.49 -1.52 2.59
CA GLY A 26 -3.45 -0.54 3.08
C GLY A 26 -4.27 0.10 1.98
N ALA A 27 -4.99 1.17 2.33
CA ALA A 27 -5.70 1.99 1.36
C ALA A 27 -4.73 2.55 0.30
N GLY A 28 -5.20 2.69 -0.94
CA GLY A 28 -4.38 3.17 -2.06
C GLY A 28 -3.63 4.47 -1.76
N GLU A 29 -4.33 5.45 -1.19
CA GLU A 29 -3.75 6.74 -0.80
C GLU A 29 -2.68 6.61 0.30
N ALA A 30 -2.93 5.80 1.34
CA ALA A 30 -1.96 5.59 2.41
C ALA A 30 -0.66 4.95 1.91
N ILE A 31 -0.78 3.99 0.99
CA ILE A 31 0.38 3.34 0.37
C ILE A 31 1.09 4.28 -0.59
N ARG A 32 0.35 5.10 -1.35
CA ARG A 32 0.91 6.16 -2.19
C ARG A 32 1.78 7.10 -1.38
N GLU A 33 1.26 7.64 -0.27
CA GLU A 33 2.00 8.53 0.62
C GLU A 33 3.25 7.86 1.18
N PHE A 34 3.14 6.61 1.65
CA PHE A 34 4.28 5.84 2.14
C PHE A 34 5.37 5.69 1.08
N VAL A 35 5.00 5.28 -0.14
CA VAL A 35 5.94 5.06 -1.24
C VAL A 35 6.62 6.36 -1.67
N VAL A 36 5.87 7.47 -1.75
CA VAL A 36 6.41 8.80 -2.05
C VAL A 36 7.39 9.26 -0.97
N SER A 37 7.08 9.02 0.31
CA SER A 37 7.97 9.34 1.44
C SER A 37 9.31 8.60 1.38
N LYS A 38 9.36 7.49 0.62
CA LYS A 38 10.55 6.67 0.37
C LYS A 38 11.19 6.94 -1.00
N ASN A 39 10.88 8.08 -1.62
CA ASN A 39 11.34 8.48 -2.95
C ASN A 39 10.96 7.46 -4.05
N GLY A 40 9.84 6.76 -3.86
CA GLY A 40 9.29 5.83 -4.83
C GLY A 40 8.49 6.50 -5.93
N LYS A 41 8.14 5.71 -6.95
CA LYS A 41 7.29 6.16 -8.05
C LYS A 41 5.96 5.43 -8.01
N ILE A 42 4.89 6.17 -8.25
CA ILE A 42 3.55 5.62 -8.33
C ILE A 42 3.27 5.18 -9.76
N PRO A 43 2.84 3.92 -9.99
CA PRO A 43 2.36 3.48 -11.30
C PRO A 43 1.18 4.34 -11.78
N ALA A 44 1.19 4.75 -13.05
CA ALA A 44 0.17 5.65 -13.60
C ALA A 44 -1.25 5.03 -13.65
N ASP A 45 -1.33 3.70 -13.62
CA ASP A 45 -2.56 2.91 -13.66
C ASP A 45 -3.14 2.60 -12.26
N LEU A 46 -2.42 2.91 -11.17
CA LEU A 46 -2.84 2.57 -9.81
C LEU A 46 -4.23 3.12 -9.48
N ASP A 47 -4.45 4.42 -9.70
CA ASP A 47 -5.70 5.08 -9.35
C ASP A 47 -6.88 4.50 -10.14
N GLY A 48 -6.66 4.21 -11.43
CA GLY A 48 -7.67 3.58 -12.28
C GLY A 48 -8.06 2.18 -11.79
N ILE A 49 -7.09 1.38 -11.35
CA ILE A 49 -7.34 0.04 -10.79
C ILE A 49 -8.13 0.15 -9.48
N VAL A 50 -7.70 1.02 -8.57
CA VAL A 50 -8.36 1.25 -7.27
C VAL A 50 -9.80 1.75 -7.45
N GLU A 51 -10.00 2.72 -8.34
CA GLU A 51 -11.33 3.27 -8.63
C GLU A 51 -12.24 2.21 -9.24
N ASN A 52 -11.75 1.41 -10.19
CA ASN A 52 -12.52 0.36 -10.83
C ASN A 52 -13.01 -0.70 -9.82
N ILE A 53 -12.13 -1.17 -8.92
CA ILE A 53 -12.50 -2.13 -7.87
C ILE A 53 -13.54 -1.53 -6.92
N SER A 54 -13.35 -0.27 -6.53
CA SER A 54 -14.28 0.44 -5.64
C SER A 54 -15.67 0.57 -6.25
N LYS A 55 -15.75 0.87 -7.56
CA LYS A 55 -17.02 0.95 -8.32
C LYS A 55 -17.76 -0.38 -8.37
N LEU A 56 -17.05 -1.50 -8.31
CA LEU A 56 -17.63 -2.84 -8.25
C LEU A 56 -18.06 -3.25 -6.82
N GLY A 57 -17.94 -2.35 -5.84
CA GLY A 57 -18.28 -2.60 -4.43
C GLY A 57 -17.18 -3.27 -3.64
N GLY A 58 -15.98 -3.41 -4.21
CA GLY A 58 -14.81 -3.94 -3.50
C GLY A 58 -14.16 -2.90 -2.58
N THR A 59 -13.29 -3.37 -1.67
CA THR A 59 -12.43 -2.49 -0.85
C THR A 59 -10.97 -2.73 -1.24
N PRO A 60 -10.47 -2.04 -2.28
CA PRO A 60 -9.14 -2.29 -2.81
C PRO A 60 -8.05 -1.97 -1.77
N LEU A 61 -7.14 -2.92 -1.57
CA LEU A 61 -5.95 -2.74 -0.74
C LEU A 61 -4.71 -2.81 -1.61
N THR A 62 -3.87 -1.78 -1.54
CA THR A 62 -2.61 -1.70 -2.29
C THR A 62 -1.48 -2.31 -1.45
N VAL A 63 -0.54 -2.98 -2.12
CA VAL A 63 0.62 -3.61 -1.48
C VAL A 63 1.91 -3.03 -2.04
N CYS A 64 2.86 -2.71 -1.17
CA CYS A 64 4.19 -2.25 -1.54
C CYS A 64 5.29 -2.92 -0.71
N ALA A 65 6.50 -2.93 -1.27
CA ALA A 65 7.75 -3.17 -0.53
C ALA A 65 8.65 -1.95 -0.71
N ASP A 66 9.06 -1.34 0.40
CA ASP A 66 9.77 -0.06 0.44
C ASP A 66 9.10 1.00 -0.45
N ASN A 67 9.78 1.39 -1.52
CA ASN A 67 9.40 2.46 -2.41
C ASN A 67 8.76 1.95 -3.71
N ARG A 68 8.32 0.69 -3.74
CA ARG A 68 7.77 0.04 -4.93
C ARG A 68 6.42 -0.60 -4.64
N ILE A 69 5.42 -0.21 -5.44
CA ILE A 69 4.10 -0.83 -5.45
C ILE A 69 4.15 -2.11 -6.28
N TYR A 70 3.54 -3.18 -5.75
CA TYR A 70 3.47 -4.49 -6.40
C TYR A 70 2.09 -4.79 -6.98
N GLY A 71 1.04 -4.17 -6.45
CA GLY A 71 -0.31 -4.32 -7.00
C GLY A 71 -1.42 -3.98 -6.02
N VAL A 72 -2.63 -4.32 -6.41
CA VAL A 72 -3.87 -4.11 -5.67
C VAL A 72 -4.56 -5.46 -5.46
N SER A 73 -4.96 -5.75 -4.23
CA SER A 73 -5.79 -6.91 -3.85
C SER A 73 -7.22 -6.48 -3.56
N ILE A 74 -8.20 -7.33 -3.88
CA ILE A 74 -9.62 -7.14 -3.54
C ILE A 74 -10.01 -7.89 -2.27
#